data_AF-A0A3B8J5Q7-F1
#
_entry.id   AF-A0A3B8J5Q7-F1
#
_cell.length_a   1.000
_cell.length_b   1.000
_cell.length_c   1.000
_cell.angle_alpha   90.00
_cell.angle_beta   90.00
_cell.angle_gamma   90.00
#
_symmetry.space_group_name_H-M   'P 1'
#
loop_
_entity.id
_entity.type
_entity.pdbx_description
1 polymer ?
#
loop_
_entity_poly.entity_id
_entity_poly.type
_entity_poly.pdbx_seq_one_letter_code
_entity_poly.pdbx_strand_id
1 'polypeptide(L)'
;MPMDVNADGHLDIIAAGNDYGGELLTGRMDALNGLVLLGDGQGGFTASSLQGSGFDLSGDAKSLACLASASGQPLIFAAENRGPLKTFISAGKYKAVALSAQDRLVEWNSGDDASTHRMELYHGSGYLGQSSRTLFLPADASSVQLTSYQGETKGLE
;
A
#
# COMPACT_ATOMS: atom_id res chain seq x y z
N MET A 1 -0.58 1.18 5.91
CA MET A 1 -0.34 1.64 4.53
C MET A 1 -1.35 0.93 3.63
N PRO A 2 -2.30 1.68 3.05
CA PRO A 2 -3.29 1.11 2.13
C PRO A 2 -2.64 0.87 0.76
N MET A 3 -2.76 -0.35 0.24
CA MET A 3 -2.43 -0.70 -1.15
C MET A 3 -3.04 -2.05 -1.49
N ASP A 4 -3.31 -2.32 -2.76
CA ASP A 4 -3.62 -3.68 -3.23
C ASP A 4 -2.31 -4.49 -3.34
N VAL A 5 -2.10 -5.44 -2.42
CA VAL A 5 -0.83 -6.19 -2.30
C VAL A 5 -0.78 -7.44 -3.16
N ASN A 6 -1.91 -7.93 -3.66
CA ASN A 6 -2.00 -9.16 -4.45
C ASN A 6 -2.48 -8.92 -5.89
N ALA A 7 -2.79 -7.67 -6.24
CA ALA A 7 -3.34 -7.20 -7.51
C ALA A 7 -4.72 -7.79 -7.82
N ASP A 8 -5.58 -7.98 -6.80
CA ASP A 8 -6.96 -8.48 -6.96
C ASP A 8 -8.01 -7.36 -7.10
N GLY A 9 -7.58 -6.10 -7.07
CA GLY A 9 -8.44 -4.92 -7.18
C GLY A 9 -9.05 -4.47 -5.85
N HIS A 10 -8.93 -5.25 -4.78
CA HIS A 10 -9.38 -4.85 -3.45
C HIS A 10 -8.27 -4.13 -2.67
N LEU A 11 -8.70 -3.18 -1.83
CA LEU A 11 -7.76 -2.43 -1.02
C LEU A 11 -7.33 -3.25 0.19
N ASP A 12 -6.04 -3.53 0.29
CA ASP A 12 -5.43 -4.20 1.45
C ASP A 12 -4.76 -3.20 2.39
N ILE A 13 -4.36 -3.68 3.57
CA ILE A 13 -3.63 -2.89 4.57
C ILE A 13 -2.36 -3.62 4.97
N ILE A 14 -1.23 -2.93 4.82
CA ILE A 14 0.04 -3.32 5.45
C ILE A 14 0.23 -2.50 6.72
N ALA A 15 0.42 -3.17 7.85
CA ALA A 15 0.66 -2.54 9.15
C ALA A 15 2.06 -2.87 9.67
N ALA A 16 2.70 -1.82 10.18
CA ALA A 16 3.93 -1.87 10.95
C ALA A 16 3.64 -1.40 12.37
N GLY A 17 4.47 -1.81 13.32
CA GLY A 17 4.31 -1.42 14.71
C GLY A 17 5.47 -1.93 15.55
N ASN A 18 5.14 -2.26 16.79
CA ASN A 18 6.06 -2.31 17.91
C ASN A 18 6.54 -0.94 18.37
N ASP A 19 6.76 -0.84 19.67
CA ASP A 19 7.45 0.28 20.27
C ASP A 19 8.31 -0.19 21.44
N TYR A 20 9.62 -0.07 21.26
CA TYR A 20 10.58 -0.42 22.30
C TYR A 20 10.92 0.78 23.20
N GLY A 21 10.41 1.97 22.89
CA GLY A 21 10.68 3.23 23.58
C GLY A 21 9.64 3.65 24.63
N GLY A 22 8.68 2.79 24.97
CA GLY A 22 7.62 3.07 25.94
C GLY A 22 8.11 3.37 27.36
N GLU A 23 7.20 3.78 28.24
CA GLU A 23 7.54 4.03 29.65
C GLU A 23 8.04 2.76 30.36
N LEU A 24 8.93 2.93 31.34
CA LEU A 24 9.54 1.82 32.08
C LEU A 24 8.52 0.84 32.69
N LEU A 25 7.36 1.35 33.10
CA LEU A 25 6.30 0.54 33.73
C LEU A 25 5.48 -0.28 32.73
N THR A 26 5.32 0.21 31.49
CA THR A 26 4.53 -0.46 30.45
C THR A 26 5.33 -1.54 29.71
N GLY A 27 6.67 -1.43 29.74
CA GLY A 27 7.54 -2.33 29.01
C GLY A 27 7.49 -2.11 27.50
N ARG A 28 8.00 -3.08 26.73
CA ARG A 28 7.98 -3.01 25.27
C ARG A 28 6.62 -3.47 24.75
N MET A 29 6.13 -2.79 23.72
CA MET A 29 5.05 -3.30 22.87
C MET A 29 5.72 -4.03 21.70
N ASP A 30 5.93 -5.34 21.81
CA ASP A 30 6.74 -6.12 20.84
C ASP A 30 6.03 -7.34 20.26
N ALA A 31 4.69 -7.36 20.32
CA ALA A 31 3.88 -8.49 19.88
C ALA A 31 3.62 -8.55 18.36
N LEU A 32 3.87 -7.46 17.61
CA LEU A 32 3.56 -7.41 16.19
C LEU A 32 4.77 -7.84 15.36
N ASN A 33 4.57 -8.80 14.45
CA ASN A 33 5.62 -9.29 13.55
C ASN A 33 5.50 -8.73 12.13
N GLY A 34 4.79 -7.63 11.95
CA GLY A 34 4.21 -7.22 10.68
C GLY A 34 2.83 -7.85 10.47
N LEU A 35 1.95 -7.14 9.77
CA LEU A 35 0.59 -7.62 9.47
C LEU A 35 0.16 -7.15 8.09
N VAL A 36 -0.34 -8.09 7.30
CA VAL A 36 -1.02 -7.82 6.03
C VAL A 36 -2.47 -8.26 6.19
N LEU A 37 -3.39 -7.33 5.96
CA LEU A 37 -4.84 -7.56 5.98
C LEU A 37 -5.33 -7.51 4.54
N LEU A 38 -5.80 -8.64 4.01
CA LEU A 38 -6.37 -8.75 2.68
C LEU A 38 -7.83 -8.30 2.71
N GLY A 39 -8.18 -7.32 1.89
CA GLY A 39 -9.53 -6.78 1.77
C GLY A 39 -10.43 -7.66 0.91
N ASP A 40 -11.73 -7.63 1.18
CA ASP A 40 -12.75 -8.34 0.39
C ASP A 40 -13.60 -7.42 -0.51
N GLY A 41 -13.22 -6.13 -0.61
CA GLY A 41 -13.94 -5.10 -1.34
C GLY A 41 -15.25 -4.62 -0.68
N GLN A 42 -15.72 -5.30 0.36
CA GLN A 42 -16.96 -5.01 1.09
C GLN A 42 -16.70 -4.40 2.48
N GLY A 43 -15.42 -4.13 2.79
CA GLY A 43 -14.97 -3.56 4.06
C GLY A 43 -14.57 -4.63 5.09
N GLY A 44 -14.63 -5.92 4.73
CA GLY A 44 -14.05 -7.00 5.50
C GLY A 44 -12.56 -7.16 5.21
N PHE A 45 -11.83 -7.67 6.20
CA PHE A 45 -10.39 -7.91 6.11
C PHE A 45 -10.04 -9.26 6.72
N THR A 46 -9.19 -10.01 6.01
CA THR A 46 -8.63 -11.28 6.50
C THR A 46 -7.14 -11.12 6.76
N ALA A 47 -6.69 -11.44 7.97
CA ALA A 47 -5.27 -11.42 8.29
C ALA A 47 -4.52 -12.53 7.54
N SER A 48 -3.54 -12.13 6.73
CA SER A 48 -2.60 -13.07 6.10
C SER A 48 -1.58 -13.54 7.14
N SER A 49 -1.24 -14.83 7.10
CA SER A 49 -0.18 -15.37 7.95
C SER A 49 1.19 -14.81 7.56
N LEU A 50 2.17 -14.86 8.47
CA LEU A 50 3.56 -14.51 8.15
C LEU A 50 4.10 -15.37 7.00
N GLN A 51 3.76 -16.65 6.96
CA GLN A 51 4.17 -17.55 5.88
C GLN A 51 3.49 -17.21 4.54
N GLY A 52 2.22 -16.79 4.58
CA GLY A 52 1.46 -16.43 3.38
C GLY A 52 1.85 -15.06 2.80
N SER A 53 2.17 -14.10 3.65
CA SER A 53 2.56 -12.74 3.23
C SER A 53 4.06 -12.59 2.97
N GLY A 54 4.91 -13.35 3.66
CA GLY A 54 6.35 -13.14 3.68
C GLY A 54 6.79 -11.82 4.33
N PHE A 55 5.85 -11.09 4.96
CA PHE A 55 6.09 -9.77 5.51
C PHE A 55 6.52 -9.86 6.98
N ASP A 56 7.81 -10.14 7.21
CA ASP A 56 8.41 -10.20 8.54
C ASP A 56 9.01 -8.86 8.99
N LEU A 57 8.31 -8.22 9.93
CA LEU A 57 8.66 -6.94 10.51
C LEU A 57 8.55 -6.99 12.05
N SER A 58 9.29 -7.94 12.65
CA SER A 58 9.31 -8.18 14.10
C SER A 58 10.14 -7.21 14.95
N GLY A 59 10.91 -6.31 14.33
CA GLY A 59 11.71 -5.31 15.05
C GLY A 59 10.88 -4.12 15.55
N ASP A 60 11.57 -3.06 16.02
CA ASP A 60 10.94 -1.79 16.44
C ASP A 60 10.55 -0.95 15.21
N ALA A 61 9.49 -1.33 14.51
CA ALA A 61 9.16 -0.77 13.21
C ALA A 61 8.51 0.62 13.33
N LYS A 62 9.03 1.58 12.57
CA LYS A 62 8.66 3.00 12.69
C LYS A 62 7.95 3.57 11.48
N SER A 63 8.25 3.07 10.29
CA SER A 63 7.69 3.66 9.06
C SER A 63 7.60 2.67 7.92
N LEU A 64 6.61 2.89 7.06
CA LEU A 64 6.42 2.22 5.78
C LEU A 64 6.35 3.28 4.68
N ALA A 65 7.03 3.01 3.57
CA ALA A 65 6.90 3.79 2.34
C ALA A 65 6.95 2.85 1.13
N CYS A 66 6.23 3.18 0.06
CA CYS A 66 6.25 2.42 -1.17
C CYS A 66 6.81 3.28 -2.30
N LEU A 67 7.71 2.73 -3.10
CA LEU A 67 8.24 3.33 -4.33
C LEU A 67 8.02 2.37 -5.49
N ALA A 68 8.01 2.89 -6.72
CA ALA A 68 8.10 2.04 -7.89
C ALA A 68 9.56 1.59 -8.09
N SER A 69 9.76 0.29 -8.30
CA SER A 69 11.03 -0.24 -8.77
C SER A 69 11.30 0.20 -10.22
N ALA A 70 12.52 -0.04 -10.70
CA ALA A 70 12.86 0.19 -12.11
C ALA A 70 11.98 -0.61 -13.10
N SER A 71 11.39 -1.72 -12.65
CA SER A 71 10.45 -2.54 -13.43
C SER A 71 8.98 -2.13 -13.24
N GLY A 72 8.70 -1.06 -12.49
CA GLY A 72 7.34 -0.60 -12.19
C GLY A 72 6.63 -1.43 -11.11
N GLN A 73 7.34 -2.30 -10.40
CA GLN A 73 6.78 -3.09 -9.30
C GLN A 73 6.72 -2.28 -8.00
N PRO A 74 5.70 -2.48 -7.14
CA PRO A 74 5.68 -1.89 -5.81
C PRO A 74 6.83 -2.43 -4.97
N LEU A 75 7.71 -1.53 -4.53
CA LEU A 75 8.81 -1.82 -3.62
C LEU A 75 8.53 -1.12 -2.28
N ILE A 76 8.22 -1.92 -1.27
CA ILE A 76 7.85 -1.48 0.07
C ILE A 76 9.10 -1.44 0.93
N PHE A 77 9.37 -0.29 1.52
CA PHE A 77 10.44 -0.05 2.47
C PHE A 77 9.86 -0.02 3.88
N ALA A 78 10.47 -0.77 4.79
CA ALA A 78 10.11 -0.80 6.20
C ALA A 78 11.32 -0.46 7.05
N ALA A 79 11.21 0.63 7.82
CA ALA A 79 12.27 1.10 8.69
C ALA A 79 12.06 0.58 10.11
N GLU A 80 13.11 0.01 10.70
CA GLU A 80 13.17 -0.37 12.11
C GLU A 80 14.15 0.56 12.85
N ASN A 81 13.78 1.01 14.05
CA ASN A 81 14.65 1.85 14.88
C ASN A 81 15.93 1.09 15.25
N ARG A 82 17.09 1.62 14.85
CA ARG A 82 18.41 0.97 14.98
C ARG A 82 18.48 -0.45 14.37
N GLY A 83 17.56 -0.78 13.48
CA GLY A 83 17.54 -2.03 12.73
C GLY A 83 17.94 -1.83 11.27
N PRO A 84 18.01 -2.91 10.48
CA PRO A 84 18.20 -2.81 9.04
C PRO A 84 16.97 -2.18 8.37
N LEU A 85 17.18 -1.52 7.24
CA LEU A 85 16.09 -1.19 6.33
C LEU A 85 15.67 -2.47 5.61
N LYS A 86 14.42 -2.90 5.80
CA LYS A 86 13.86 -4.07 5.11
C LYS A 86 13.12 -3.62 3.86
N THR A 87 13.17 -4.44 2.82
CA THR A 87 12.48 -4.19 1.55
C THR A 87 11.67 -5.40 1.10
N PHE A 88 10.44 -5.16 0.68
CA PHE A 88 9.51 -6.19 0.21
C PHE A 88 9.00 -5.82 -1.18
N ILE A 89 8.76 -6.82 -2.01
CA ILE A 89 8.15 -6.66 -3.34
C ILE A 89 6.82 -7.38 -3.31
N SER A 90 5.77 -6.75 -3.87
CA SER A 90 4.50 -7.43 -4.07
C SER A 90 4.61 -8.50 -5.17
N ALA A 91 3.89 -9.62 -4.99
CA ALA A 91 3.83 -10.70 -5.97
C ALA A 91 2.87 -10.41 -7.15
N GLY A 92 2.05 -9.36 -7.06
CA GLY A 92 1.08 -8.99 -8.07
C GLY A 92 1.70 -8.47 -9.37
N LYS A 93 0.88 -8.35 -10.42
CA LYS A 93 1.28 -7.70 -11.67
C LYS A 93 0.67 -6.32 -11.73
N TYR A 94 1.52 -5.30 -11.89
CA TYR A 94 1.10 -3.91 -11.80
C TYR A 94 1.46 -3.11 -13.04
N LYS A 95 0.63 -2.12 -13.35
CA LYS A 95 0.97 -0.96 -14.16
C LYS A 95 1.23 0.22 -13.21
N ALA A 96 2.46 0.71 -13.19
CA ALA A 96 2.82 1.90 -12.42
C ALA A 96 2.53 3.16 -13.24
N VAL A 97 1.73 4.06 -12.68
CA VAL A 97 1.39 5.35 -13.29
C VAL A 97 1.87 6.48 -12.36
N ALA A 98 2.68 7.39 -12.90
CA ALA A 98 3.08 8.59 -12.16
C ALA A 98 1.88 9.56 -12.04
N LEU A 99 1.58 9.97 -10.81
CA LEU A 99 0.49 10.91 -10.54
C LEU A 99 1.00 12.35 -10.49
N SER A 100 0.18 13.27 -10.97
CA SER A 100 0.38 14.70 -10.78
C SER A 100 0.07 15.11 -9.34
N ALA A 101 0.47 16.32 -8.95
CA ALA A 101 0.10 16.90 -7.65
C ALA A 101 -1.41 17.21 -7.52
N GLN A 102 -2.12 17.32 -8.65
CA GLN A 102 -3.54 17.69 -8.69
C GLN A 102 -4.48 16.49 -8.67
N ASP A 103 -3.98 15.29 -9.00
CA ASP A 103 -4.80 14.07 -9.04
C ASP A 103 -5.25 13.71 -7.62
N ARG A 104 -6.56 13.50 -7.41
CA ARG A 104 -7.13 13.20 -6.08
C ARG A 104 -7.94 11.91 -6.03
N LEU A 105 -8.38 11.41 -7.18
CA LEU A 105 -9.25 10.25 -7.28
C LEU A 105 -8.87 9.49 -8.55
N VAL A 106 -8.90 8.17 -8.47
CA VAL A 106 -8.86 7.28 -9.61
C VAL A 106 -10.08 6.38 -9.62
N GLU A 107 -10.58 6.13 -10.82
CA GLU A 107 -11.60 5.12 -11.12
C GLU A 107 -11.07 4.21 -12.22
N TRP A 108 -11.32 2.91 -12.13
CA TRP A 108 -10.97 1.95 -13.17
C TRP A 108 -11.92 0.77 -13.16
N ASN A 109 -11.97 0.02 -14.27
CA ASN A 109 -12.68 -1.25 -14.34
C ASN A 109 -11.69 -2.42 -14.27
N SER A 110 -12.04 -3.45 -13.52
CA SER A 110 -11.33 -4.73 -13.53
C SER A 110 -11.54 -5.45 -14.87
N GLY A 111 -10.50 -6.16 -15.34
CA GLY A 111 -10.50 -6.77 -16.67
C GLY A 111 -11.43 -7.97 -16.78
N ASP A 112 -11.62 -8.70 -15.67
CA ASP A 112 -12.28 -10.00 -15.67
C ASP A 112 -13.80 -9.92 -15.42
N ASP A 113 -14.26 -8.99 -14.59
CA ASP A 113 -15.67 -8.89 -14.15
C ASP A 113 -16.33 -7.53 -14.45
N ALA A 114 -15.58 -6.60 -15.06
CA ALA A 114 -15.99 -5.22 -15.31
C ALA A 114 -16.48 -4.46 -14.05
N SER A 115 -16.08 -4.90 -12.85
CA SER A 115 -16.37 -4.18 -11.62
C SER A 115 -15.63 -2.85 -11.61
N THR A 116 -16.32 -1.79 -11.20
CA THR A 116 -15.74 -0.45 -11.12
C THR A 116 -15.16 -0.22 -9.74
N HIS A 117 -13.87 0.11 -9.70
CA HIS A 117 -13.14 0.45 -8.51
C HIS A 117 -12.92 1.96 -8.44
N ARG A 118 -12.88 2.48 -7.22
CA ARG A 118 -12.62 3.90 -6.95
C ARG A 118 -11.69 4.03 -5.76
N MET A 119 -10.66 4.87 -5.89
CA MET A 119 -9.68 5.10 -4.82
C MET A 119 -9.26 6.57 -4.73
N GLU A 120 -9.17 7.10 -3.51
CA GLU A 120 -8.62 8.43 -3.25
C GLU A 120 -7.09 8.44 -3.29
N LEU A 121 -6.52 9.53 -3.81
CA LEU A 121 -5.08 9.72 -4.03
C LEU A 121 -4.55 10.78 -3.08
N TYR A 122 -4.01 10.35 -1.95
CA TYR A 122 -3.57 11.26 -0.89
C TYR A 122 -2.14 11.79 -1.08
N HIS A 123 -1.88 12.96 -0.48
CA HIS A 123 -0.54 13.47 -0.26
C HIS A 123 -0.06 13.05 1.13
N GLY A 124 0.80 12.03 1.18
CA GLY A 124 1.24 11.44 2.45
C GLY A 124 0.22 10.44 2.99
N SER A 125 0.68 9.22 3.25
CA SER A 125 -0.17 8.08 3.65
C SER A 125 0.37 7.35 4.89
N GLY A 126 1.32 7.96 5.61
CA GLY A 126 2.02 7.36 6.73
C GLY A 126 2.54 8.39 7.73
N TYR A 127 2.80 7.93 8.96
CA TYR A 127 3.43 8.72 10.00
C TYR A 127 4.93 8.82 9.72
N LEU A 128 5.43 10.04 9.51
CA LEU A 128 6.85 10.35 9.22
C LEU A 128 7.43 9.63 7.98
N GLY A 129 6.58 9.09 7.11
CA GLY A 129 6.96 8.40 5.88
C GLY A 129 5.96 8.68 4.77
N GLN A 130 6.48 8.89 3.55
CA GLN A 130 5.68 9.19 2.38
C GLN A 130 6.09 8.28 1.21
N SER A 131 5.13 7.51 0.71
CA SER A 131 5.25 6.78 -0.55
C SER A 131 5.37 7.75 -1.73
N SER A 132 6.01 7.32 -2.82
CA SER A 132 5.97 8.11 -4.06
C SER A 132 4.52 8.27 -4.52
N ARG A 133 4.22 9.38 -5.20
CA ARG A 133 2.93 9.58 -5.87
C ARG A 133 2.88 8.75 -7.16
N THR A 134 2.88 7.43 -6.96
CA THR A 134 2.75 6.43 -8.00
C THR A 134 1.51 5.61 -7.70
N LEU A 135 0.62 5.56 -8.68
CA LEU A 135 -0.52 4.67 -8.67
C LEU A 135 -0.08 3.31 -9.20
N PHE A 136 -0.33 2.25 -8.43
CA PHE A 136 -0.13 0.88 -8.86
C PHE A 136 -1.49 0.28 -9.19
N LEU A 137 -1.78 0.09 -10.47
CA LEU A 137 -3.01 -0.56 -10.93
C LEU A 137 -2.75 -2.04 -11.21
N PRO A 138 -3.70 -2.94 -10.96
CA PRO A 138 -3.68 -4.29 -11.51
C PRO A 138 -3.41 -4.28 -13.02
N ALA A 139 -2.67 -5.27 -13.52
CA ALA A 139 -2.25 -5.28 -14.93
C ALA A 139 -3.41 -5.38 -15.93
N ASP A 140 -4.53 -5.96 -15.50
CA ASP A 140 -5.79 -6.11 -16.24
C ASP A 140 -6.71 -4.86 -16.13
N ALA A 141 -6.36 -3.88 -15.30
CA ALA A 141 -7.12 -2.64 -15.16
C ALA A 141 -7.33 -1.94 -16.51
N SER A 142 -8.57 -1.49 -16.72
CA SER A 142 -9.05 -0.87 -17.96
C SER A 142 -9.91 0.36 -17.66
N SER A 143 -10.16 1.20 -18.68
CA SER A 143 -11.01 2.41 -18.55
C SER A 143 -10.61 3.32 -17.38
N VAL A 144 -9.30 3.54 -17.21
CA VAL A 144 -8.76 4.26 -16.06
C VAL A 144 -9.01 5.76 -16.22
N GLN A 145 -9.64 6.39 -15.22
CA GLN A 145 -9.94 7.82 -15.18
C GLN A 145 -9.38 8.44 -13.91
N LEU A 146 -8.61 9.52 -14.05
CA LEU A 146 -8.16 10.36 -12.95
C LEU A 146 -9.03 11.60 -12.84
N THR A 147 -9.34 12.01 -11.61
CA THR A 147 -10.02 13.29 -11.32
C THR A 147 -9.12 14.19 -10.49
N SER A 148 -9.04 15.47 -10.87
CA SER A 148 -8.25 16.48 -10.15
C SER A 148 -9.02 17.12 -8.98
N TYR A 149 -8.33 17.87 -8.11
CA TYR A 149 -8.97 18.68 -7.06
C TYR A 149 -9.95 19.74 -7.60
N GLN A 150 -9.79 20.14 -8.86
CA GLN A 150 -10.69 21.08 -9.54
C GLN A 150 -11.89 20.38 -10.20
N GLY A 151 -11.94 19.04 -10.16
CA GLY A 151 -13.00 18.24 -10.77
C GLY A 151 -12.78 17.89 -12.23
N GLU A 152 -11.62 18.23 -12.79
CA GLU A 152 -11.27 17.88 -14.17
C GLU A 152 -10.93 16.40 -14.27
N THR A 153 -11.44 15.72 -15.29
CA THR A 153 -11.22 14.29 -15.52
C THR A 153 -10.28 14.04 -16.70
N LYS A 154 -9.34 13.11 -16.55
CA LYS A 154 -8.43 12.66 -17.62
C LYS A 154 -8.43 11.13 -17.69
N GLY A 155 -8.61 10.58 -18.88
CA GLY A 155 -8.39 9.15 -19.14
C GLY A 155 -6.90 8.81 -19.25
N LEU A 156 -6.53 7.64 -18.77
CA LEU A 156 -5.23 7.01 -19.03
C LEU A 156 -5.48 5.88 -20.03
N GLU A 157 -4.89 6.00 -21.23
CA GLU A 157 -4.88 4.94 -22.24
C GLU A 157 -3.88 3.82 -21.87
#